data_AF-A0A200QDT8-F1
#
_entry.id   AF-A0A200QDT8-F1
#
_cell.length_a   1.000
_cell.length_b   1.000
_cell.length_c   1.000
_cell.angle_alpha   90.00
_cell.angle_beta   90.00
_cell.angle_gamma   90.00
#
_symmetry.space_group_name_H-M   'P 1'
#
loop_
_entity.id
_entity.type
_entity.pdbx_description
1 polymer ?
#
loop_
_entity_poly.entity_id
_entity_poly.type
_entity_poly.pdbx_seq_one_letter_code
_entity_poly.pdbx_strand_id
1 'polypeptide(L)'
;MNKIFLFNHRPPYPSELQQRSFPKGYFSPTFTLYNGEGSAREHVSRFLETLGEHEGDFDLRLREFSKSLTGRAYTWYNNLKPNSIHT
;
A
#
# COMPACT_ATOMS: atom_id res chain seq x y z
N MET A 1 14.98 -21.07 2.80
CA MET A 1 14.10 -21.20 1.62
C MET A 1 14.21 -19.93 0.79
N ASN A 2 14.86 -20.06 -0.36
CA ASN A 2 14.78 -19.29 -1.62
C ASN A 2 14.69 -17.76 -1.57
N LYS A 3 15.88 -17.15 -1.58
CA LYS A 3 16.24 -16.06 -2.51
C LYS A 3 15.82 -16.45 -3.93
N ILE A 4 15.51 -15.46 -4.79
CA ILE A 4 15.03 -15.57 -6.19
C ILE A 4 13.50 -15.56 -6.26
N PHE A 5 12.86 -14.37 -6.18
CA PHE A 5 11.63 -13.95 -6.90
C PHE A 5 11.14 -12.54 -6.46
N LEU A 6 12.02 -11.55 -6.33
CA LEU A 6 11.59 -10.18 -6.56
C LEU A 6 12.42 -9.63 -7.71
N PHE A 7 11.84 -9.80 -8.90
CA PHE A 7 12.01 -8.93 -10.06
C PHE A 7 12.03 -7.46 -9.63
N ASN A 8 12.52 -6.57 -10.49
CA ASN A 8 12.48 -5.10 -10.38
C ASN A 8 11.06 -4.53 -10.15
N HIS A 9 10.37 -4.91 -9.08
CA HIS A 9 9.11 -4.31 -8.67
C HIS A 9 9.47 -2.97 -8.04
N ARG A 10 9.40 -1.95 -8.88
CA ARG A 10 9.48 -0.56 -8.42
C ARG A 10 8.05 -0.16 -8.08
N PRO A 11 7.75 0.16 -6.82
CA PRO A 11 6.41 0.56 -6.44
C PRO A 11 6.03 1.84 -7.18
N PRO A 12 4.73 2.11 -7.31
CA PRO A 12 4.27 3.34 -7.93
C PRO A 12 4.55 4.58 -7.08
N TYR A 13 4.87 4.43 -5.79
CA TYR A 13 5.32 5.51 -4.91
C TYR A 13 6.85 5.68 -4.94
N PRO A 14 7.39 6.82 -4.46
CA PRO A 14 8.83 7.11 -4.49
C PRO A 14 9.65 6.01 -3.80
N SER A 15 10.66 5.49 -4.50
CA SER A 15 11.46 4.36 -4.01
C SER A 15 12.19 4.63 -2.69
N GLU A 16 12.44 5.90 -2.36
CA GLU A 16 13.05 6.32 -1.10
C GLU A 16 12.19 5.94 0.10
N LEU A 17 10.87 5.82 -0.07
CA LEU A 17 9.94 5.41 1.00
C LEU A 17 10.17 3.96 1.46
N GLN A 18 10.70 3.09 0.60
CA GLN A 18 11.04 1.72 1.01
C GLN A 18 12.18 1.69 2.04
N GLN A 19 13.08 2.67 1.99
CA GLN A 19 14.23 2.77 2.87
C GLN A 19 13.90 3.47 4.20
N ARG A 20 12.74 4.14 4.29
CA ARG A 20 12.29 4.79 5.53
C ARG A 20 11.89 3.73 6.56
N SER A 21 12.42 3.88 7.77
CA SER A 21 12.01 3.06 8.92
C SER A 21 10.53 3.26 9.20
N PHE A 22 9.83 2.19 9.60
CA PHE A 22 8.48 2.32 10.14
C PHE A 22 8.50 3.06 11.49
N PRO A 23 7.39 3.69 11.89
CA PRO A 23 7.24 4.25 13.23
C PRO A 23 7.56 3.20 14.31
N LYS A 24 8.13 3.64 15.43
CA LYS A 24 8.50 2.74 16.52
C LYS A 24 7.24 2.06 17.07
N GLY A 25 7.27 0.72 17.15
CA GLY A 25 6.14 -0.07 17.63
C GLY A 25 5.05 -0.31 16.58
N TYR A 26 5.23 0.18 15.34
CA TYR A 26 4.29 -0.09 14.27
C TYR A 26 4.25 -1.58 13.91
N PHE A 27 3.05 -2.13 13.89
CA PHE A 27 2.76 -3.44 13.34
C PHE A 27 1.78 -3.28 12.19
N SER A 28 2.09 -3.88 11.04
CA SER A 28 1.22 -3.83 9.86
C SER A 28 -0.17 -4.37 10.20
N PRO A 29 -1.23 -3.56 10.07
CA PRO A 29 -2.60 -4.04 10.25
C PRO A 29 -2.99 -5.07 9.19
N THR A 30 -4.03 -5.84 9.50
CA THR A 30 -4.75 -6.63 8.50
C THR A 30 -5.84 -5.77 7.89
N PHE A 31 -5.78 -5.57 6.58
CA PHE A 31 -6.74 -4.74 5.86
C PHE A 31 -7.90 -5.57 5.30
N THR A 32 -9.09 -4.97 5.23
CA THR A 32 -10.15 -5.47 4.36
C THR A 32 -9.71 -5.34 2.91
N LEU A 33 -9.75 -6.44 2.16
CA LEU A 33 -9.30 -6.48 0.78
C LEU A 33 -10.36 -5.91 -0.18
N TYR A 34 -9.90 -5.09 -1.12
CA TYR A 34 -10.71 -4.50 -2.17
C TYR A 34 -10.29 -5.04 -3.53
N ASN A 35 -11.23 -5.67 -4.25
CA ASN A 35 -11.00 -6.28 -5.55
C ASN A 35 -11.25 -5.32 -6.74
N GLY A 36 -11.70 -4.09 -6.47
CA GLY A 36 -12.13 -3.12 -7.48
C GLY A 36 -13.66 -2.99 -7.63
N GLU A 37 -14.45 -3.71 -6.82
CA GLU A 37 -15.92 -3.70 -6.91
C GLU A 37 -16.56 -3.04 -5.68
N GLY A 38 -17.62 -2.28 -5.92
CA GLY A 38 -18.28 -1.48 -4.87
C GLY A 38 -17.62 -0.11 -4.67
N SER A 39 -17.90 0.51 -3.53
CA SER A 39 -17.52 1.90 -3.25
C SER A 39 -16.02 2.05 -2.95
N ALA A 40 -15.29 2.64 -3.89
CA ALA A 40 -13.88 3.00 -3.68
C ALA A 40 -13.70 3.98 -2.50
N ARG A 41 -14.66 4.90 -2.30
CA ARG A 41 -14.64 5.85 -1.18
C ARG A 41 -14.73 5.14 0.17
N GLU A 42 -15.60 4.15 0.28
CA GLU A 42 -15.76 3.34 1.50
C GLU A 42 -14.51 2.51 1.77
N HIS A 43 -13.92 1.91 0.73
CA HIS A 43 -12.65 1.22 0.84
C HIS A 43 -11.54 2.14 1.38
N VAL A 44 -11.39 3.35 0.84
CA VAL A 44 -10.39 4.32 1.31
C VAL A 44 -10.67 4.75 2.76
N SER A 45 -11.94 4.98 3.14
CA SER A 45 -12.31 5.30 4.53
C SER A 45 -11.87 4.19 5.48
N ARG A 46 -12.23 2.92 5.18
CA ARG A 46 -11.84 1.76 6.00
C ARG A 46 -10.33 1.56 6.05
N PHE A 47 -9.64 1.78 4.94
CA PHE A 47 -8.18 1.72 4.89
C PHE A 47 -7.55 2.73 5.87
N LEU A 48 -8.01 3.99 5.87
CA LEU A 48 -7.53 5.02 6.79
C LEU A 48 -7.90 4.70 8.25
N GLU A 49 -9.14 4.31 8.51
CA GLU A 49 -9.60 3.86 9.84
C GLU A 49 -8.75 2.70 10.38
N THR A 50 -8.35 1.77 9.51
CA THR A 50 -7.49 0.62 9.88
C THR A 50 -6.06 1.06 10.23
N LEU A 51 -5.56 2.16 9.66
CA LEU A 51 -4.26 2.73 10.05
C LEU A 51 -4.31 3.42 11.42
N GLY A 52 -5.50 3.79 11.90
CA GLY A 52 -5.71 4.32 13.25
C GLY A 52 -4.93 5.60 13.49
N GLU A 53 -4.13 5.64 14.56
CA GLU A 53 -3.32 6.82 14.92
C GLU A 53 -2.30 7.21 13.83
N HIS A 54 -1.95 6.27 12.95
CA HIS A 54 -1.05 6.52 11.83
C HIS A 54 -1.78 6.95 10.56
N GLU A 55 -3.09 7.18 10.60
CA GLU A 55 -3.79 7.64 9.41
C GLU A 55 -3.14 8.91 8.88
N GLY A 56 -2.61 9.83 9.69
CA GLY A 56 -1.94 11.06 9.22
C GLY A 56 -0.61 10.85 8.48
N ASP A 57 -0.01 9.66 8.53
CA ASP A 57 1.29 9.36 7.94
C ASP A 57 1.16 8.99 6.46
N PHE A 58 1.38 9.97 5.57
CA PHE A 58 1.26 9.77 4.12
C PHE A 58 2.25 8.73 3.57
N ASP A 59 3.46 8.64 4.12
CA ASP A 59 4.43 7.63 3.68
C ASP A 59 3.92 6.23 3.98
N LEU A 60 3.38 6.07 5.19
CA LEU A 60 2.82 4.81 5.64
C LEU A 60 1.60 4.42 4.80
N ARG A 61 0.70 5.38 4.51
CA ARG A 61 -0.42 5.14 3.60
C ARG A 61 0.05 4.56 2.26
N LEU A 62 1.05 5.20 1.64
CA LEU A 62 1.55 4.75 0.33
C LEU A 62 2.18 3.35 0.39
N ARG A 63 2.93 3.05 1.45
CA ARG A 63 3.59 1.76 1.64
C ARG A 63 2.62 0.62 1.93
N GLU A 64 1.52 0.91 2.63
CA GLU A 64 0.54 -0.08 3.09
C GLU A 64 -0.63 -0.29 2.12
N PHE A 65 -0.92 0.70 1.25
CA PHE A 65 -2.12 0.68 0.40
C PHE A 65 -2.28 -0.60 -0.42
N SER A 66 -1.19 -1.13 -1.01
CA SER A 66 -1.25 -2.34 -1.82
C SER A 66 -1.73 -3.58 -1.05
N LYS A 67 -1.52 -3.64 0.27
CA LYS A 67 -1.99 -4.74 1.12
C LYS A 67 -3.50 -4.74 1.33
N SER A 68 -4.16 -3.63 1.07
CA SER A 68 -5.62 -3.51 1.09
C SER A 68 -6.27 -3.87 -0.25
N LEU A 69 -5.48 -4.22 -1.27
CA LEU A 69 -5.97 -4.55 -2.60
C LEU A 69 -5.88 -6.06 -2.87
N THR A 70 -6.80 -6.56 -3.68
CA THR A 70 -6.76 -7.92 -4.22
C THR A 70 -7.24 -7.94 -5.67
N GLY A 71 -7.11 -9.09 -6.34
CA GLY A 71 -7.62 -9.32 -7.69
C GLY A 71 -7.25 -8.20 -8.68
N ARG A 72 -8.25 -7.71 -9.43
CA ARG A 72 -8.06 -6.71 -10.50
C ARG A 72 -7.49 -5.39 -9.98
N ALA A 73 -7.90 -4.93 -8.80
CA ALA A 73 -7.36 -3.71 -8.20
C ALA A 73 -5.86 -3.84 -7.86
N TYR A 74 -5.44 -4.98 -7.30
CA TYR A 74 -4.03 -5.23 -7.02
C TYR A 74 -3.21 -5.32 -8.32
N THR A 75 -3.72 -6.01 -9.35
CA THR A 75 -3.07 -6.07 -10.66
C THR A 75 -2.93 -4.68 -11.28
N TRP A 76 -3.97 -3.85 -11.23
CA TRP A 76 -3.91 -2.47 -11.70
C TRP A 76 -2.82 -1.68 -10.97
N TYR A 77 -2.79 -1.74 -9.63
CA TYR A 77 -1.81 -1.00 -8.84
C TYR A 77 -0.36 -1.38 -9.16
N ASN A 78 -0.09 -2.68 -9.35
CA ASN A 78 1.26 -3.16 -9.69
C ASN A 78 1.71 -2.83 -11.12
N ASN A 79 0.77 -2.48 -12.01
CA ASN A 79 1.05 -2.07 -13.38
C ASN A 79 1.23 -0.56 -13.53
N LEU A 80 1.05 0.22 -12.46
CA LEU A 80 1.34 1.65 -12.46
C LEU A 80 2.83 1.89 -12.72
N LYS A 81 3.14 3.00 -13.39
CA LYS A 81 4.54 3.38 -13.63
C LYS A 81 5.25 3.62 -12.29
N PRO A 82 6.53 3.26 -12.16
CA PRO A 82 7.32 3.62 -10.98
C PRO A 82 7.29 5.13 -10.73
N ASN A 83 7.24 5.55 -9.46
CA ASN A 83 7.19 6.95 -9.07
C ASN A 83 6.05 7.75 -9.76
N SER A 84 4.89 7.13 -9.99
CA SER A 84 3.71 7.81 -10.56
C SER A 84 2.74 8.36 -9.51
N ILE A 85 2.89 7.94 -8.26
CA ILE A 85 2.12 8.42 -7.12
C ILE A 85 3.03 9.32 -6.29
N HIS A 86 2.59 10.54 -6.02
CA HIS A 86 3.28 11.51 -5.18
C HIS A 86 2.31 12.07 -4.13
N THR A 87 2.88 12.57 -3.03
CA THR A 87 2.18 13.35 -1.99
C THR A 87 2.19 14.82 -2.31
#